data_AF-A0A7G6E010-F1
#
_entry.id   AF-A0A7G6E010-F1
#
_cell.length_a   1.000
_cell.length_b   1.000
_cell.length_c   1.000
_cell.angle_alpha   90.00
_cell.angle_beta   90.00
_cell.angle_gamma   90.00
#
_symmetry.space_group_name_H-M   'P 1'
#
loop_
_entity.id
_entity.type
_entity.pdbx_description
1 polymer ?
#
loop_
_entity_poly.entity_id
_entity_poly.type
_entity_poly.pdbx_seq_one_letter_code
_entity_poly.pdbx_strand_id
1 'polypeptide(L)' 'MLYKITGEMYVTALVYFRREINGKLIEYHNDGNIIRFVIYETEEPIDPEILERYGLNAELITNLK' A
#
# COMPACT_ATOMS: atom_id res chain seq x y z
N MET A 1 -9.19 -6.88 4.53
CA MET A 1 -8.61 -7.27 3.22
C MET A 1 -7.12 -7.02 3.25
N LEU A 2 -6.33 -7.87 2.60
CA LEU A 2 -4.88 -7.67 2.50
C LEU A 2 -4.53 -7.21 1.08
N TYR A 3 -3.87 -6.06 0.96
CA TYR A 3 -3.42 -5.53 -0.31
C TYR A 3 -1.91 -5.45 -0.34
N LYS A 4 -1.30 -5.97 -1.41
CA LYS A 4 0.08 -5.68 -1.77
C LYS A 4 0.09 -4.44 -2.66
N ILE A 5 0.72 -3.39 -2.18
CA ILE A 5 0.84 -2.11 -2.88
C ILE A 5 2.26 -1.99 -3.42
N THR A 6 2.37 -1.63 -4.70
CA THR A 6 3.66 -1.46 -5.41
C THR A 6 3.66 -0.15 -6.17
N GLY A 7 4.81 0.52 -6.22
CA GLY A 7 5.01 1.75 -6.97
C GLY A 7 6.22 2.51 -6.44
N GLU A 8 6.63 3.56 -7.15
CA GLU A 8 7.74 4.41 -6.71
C GLU A 8 7.22 5.46 -5.73
N MET A 9 7.43 5.21 -4.44
CA MET A 9 6.94 6.11 -3.40
C MET A 9 7.98 6.35 -2.32
N TYR A 10 8.13 7.62 -1.93
CA TYR A 10 8.91 8.03 -0.78
C TYR A 10 8.21 7.63 0.53
N VAL A 11 8.99 7.36 1.58
CA VAL A 11 8.48 6.99 2.91
C VAL A 11 7.46 7.99 3.47
N THR A 12 7.61 9.28 3.16
CA THR A 12 6.65 10.32 3.60
C THR A 12 5.29 10.16 2.93
N ALA A 13 5.25 9.93 1.63
CA ALA A 13 4.01 9.68 0.89
C ALA A 13 3.32 8.38 1.35
N LEU A 14 4.10 7.36 1.73
CA LEU A 14 3.58 6.11 2.31
C LEU A 14 2.78 6.36 3.61
N VAL A 15 3.22 7.30 4.45
CA VAL A 15 2.53 7.65 5.70
C VAL A 15 1.17 8.31 5.43
N TYR A 16 1.09 9.21 4.44
CA TYR A 16 -0.17 9.85 4.05
C TYR A 16 -1.12 8.83 3.41
N PHE A 17 -0.62 8.05 2.46
CA PHE A 17 -1.39 6.98 1.82
C PHE A 17 -2.00 6.02 2.84
N ARG A 18 -1.21 5.53 3.80
CA ARG A 18 -1.68 4.65 4.88
C ARG A 18 -2.87 5.24 5.64
N ARG A 19 -2.82 6.55 5.95
CA ARG A 19 -3.88 7.23 6.69
C ARG A 19 -5.17 7.34 5.86
N GLU A 20 -5.05 7.65 4.57
CA GLU A 20 -6.19 7.76 3.66
C GLU A 20 -6.92 6.43 3.47
N ILE A 21 -6.19 5.32 3.36
CA ILE A 21 -6.80 3.99 3.20
C ILE A 21 -7.21 3.33 4.54
N ASN A 22 -7.08 4.07 5.66
CA ASN A 22 -7.21 3.53 7.02
C ASN A 22 -6.45 2.19 7.21
N GLY A 23 -5.23 2.13 6.66
CA GLY A 23 -4.48 0.89 6.52
C GLY A 23 -3.65 0.56 7.74
N LYS A 24 -3.67 -0.71 8.14
CA LYS A 24 -2.72 -1.28 9.10
C LYS A 24 -1.55 -1.90 8.34
N LEU A 25 -0.35 -1.39 8.60
CA LEU A 25 0.89 -1.91 8.01
C LEU A 25 1.15 -3.33 8.53
N ILE A 26 1.28 -4.29 7.61
CA ILE A 26 1.65 -5.67 7.92
C ILE A 26 3.14 -5.90 7.66
N GLU A 27 3.60 -5.55 6.46
CA GLU A 27 4.97 -5.75 6.02
C GLU A 27 5.34 -4.69 4.98
N TYR A 28 6.62 -4.34 4.86
CA TYR A 28 7.12 -3.58 3.72
C TYR A 28 8.53 -4.03 3.38
N HIS A 29 8.89 -3.85 2.11
CA HIS A 29 10.24 -4.07 1.63
C HIS A 29 10.74 -2.84 0.89
N ASN A 30 11.93 -2.39 1.24
CA ASN A 30 12.56 -1.22 0.67
C ASN A 30 13.99 -1.52 0.22
N ASP A 31 14.42 -0.76 -0.78
CA ASP A 31 15.79 -0.72 -1.28
C ASP A 31 16.29 0.72 -1.09
N GLY A 32 16.99 0.97 0.02
CA GLY A 32 17.30 2.32 0.50
C GLY A 32 16.03 3.13 0.80
N ASN A 33 15.86 4.24 0.09
CA ASN A 33 14.71 5.16 0.27
C ASN A 33 13.51 4.83 -0.64
N ILE A 34 13.62 3.78 -1.46
CA ILE A 34 12.57 3.38 -2.41
C ILE A 34 11.79 2.21 -1.82
N ILE A 35 10.48 2.40 -1.64
CA ILE A 35 9.58 1.31 -1.28
C ILE A 35 9.38 0.42 -2.51
N ARG A 36 9.72 -0.87 -2.42
CA ARG A 36 9.48 -1.85 -3.49
C ARG A 36 8.05 -2.37 -3.41
N PHE A 37 7.62 -2.73 -2.20
CA PHE A 37 6.23 -3.05 -1.91
C PHE A 37 5.91 -2.81 -0.44
N VAL A 38 4.62 -2.70 -0.16
CA VAL A 38 4.05 -2.66 1.19
C VAL A 38 2.78 -3.50 1.22
N ILE A 39 2.54 -4.20 2.32
CA ILE A 39 1.33 -4.95 2.57
C ILE A 39 0.51 -4.22 3.62
N TYR A 40 -0.72 -3.86 3.25
CA TYR A 40 -1.70 -3.25 4.15
C TYR A 40 -2.88 -4.17 4.39
N GLU A 41 -3.32 -4.22 5.64
CA GLU A 41 -4.63 -4.70 6.03
C GLU A 41 -5.60 -3.52 6.11
N THR A 42 -6.71 -3.58 5.36
CA THR A 42 -7.77 -2.56 5.34
C THR A 42 -9.12 -3.17 5.69
N GLU A 43 -10.01 -2.40 6.34
CA GLU A 43 -11.39 -2.83 6.61
C GLU A 43 -12.26 -2.76 5.34
N GLU A 44 -12.04 -1.73 4.52
CA GLU A 44 -12.78 -1.46 3.28
C GLU A 44 -11.87 -1.57 2.03
N PRO A 45 -12.43 -1.81 0.83
CA PRO A 45 -11.65 -1.84 -0.40
C PRO A 45 -10.96 -0.49 -0.62
N ILE A 46 -9.73 -0.51 -1.14
CA ILE A 46 -9.01 0.73 -1.44
C ILE A 46 -9.67 1.39 -2.65
N ASP A 47 -10.03 2.67 -2.51
CA ASP A 47 -10.56 3.47 -3.60
C ASP A 47 -9.51 3.63 -4.72
N PRO A 48 -9.81 3.24 -5.97
CA PRO A 48 -8.92 3.42 -7.11
C PRO A 48 -8.40 4.86 -7.28
N GLU A 49 -9.20 5.88 -6.93
CA GLU A 49 -8.77 7.28 -7.03
C GLU A 49 -7.60 7.59 -6.08
N ILE A 50 -7.57 6.96 -4.90
CA ILE A 50 -6.44 7.09 -3.97
C ILE A 50 -5.19 6.48 -4.62
N LEU A 51 -5.30 5.31 -5.23
CA LEU A 51 -4.16 4.66 -5.89
C LEU A 51 -3.60 5.52 -7.04
N GLU A 52 -4.48 6.10 -7.86
CA GLU A 52 -4.09 6.99 -8.96
C GLU A 52 -3.37 8.25 -8.47
N ARG A 53 -3.85 8.91 -7.40
CA ARG A 53 -3.20 10.10 -6.83
C ARG A 53 -1.76 9.86 -6.40
N TYR A 54 -1.46 8.66 -5.93
CA TYR A 54 -0.11 8.28 -5.47
C TYR A 54 0.68 7.52 -6.54
N GLY A 55 0.11 7.24 -7.71
CA GLY A 55 0.76 6.44 -8.76
C GLY A 55 1.08 5.01 -8.33
N LEU A 56 0.21 4.40 -7.51
CA LEU A 56 0.41 3.08 -6.93
C LEU A 56 -0.48 2.04 -7.61
N ASN A 57 -0.02 0.79 -7.56
CA ASN A 57 -0.80 -0.37 -7.95
C ASN A 57 -1.14 -1.18 -6.70
N ALA A 58 -2.33 -1.78 -6.66
CA ALA A 58 -2.77 -2.64 -5.57
C ALA A 58 -3.18 -4.03 -6.08
N GLU A 59 -2.70 -5.07 -5.41
CA GLU A 59 -3.07 -6.45 -5.65
C GLU A 59 -3.72 -7.02 -4.38
N LEU A 60 -4.97 -7.50 -4.49
CA LEU A 60 -5.68 -8.13 -3.38
C LEU A 60 -5.10 -9.54 -3.12
N ILE A 61 -4.57 -9.76 -1.93
CA ILE A 61 -4.04 -11.04 -1.49
C ILE A 61 -5.21 -11.90 -0.99
N THR A 62 -5.63 -12.88 -1.79
CA THR A 62 -6.75 -13.78 -1.46
C THR A 62 -6.29 -15.15 -0.91
N ASN A 63 -5.00 -15.49 -1.04
CA ASN A 63 -4.44 -16.76 -0.58
C ASN A 63 -3.30 -16.53 0.44
N LEU A 64 -3.62 -16.62 1.73
CA LEU A 64 -2.64 -16.91 2.77
C LEU A 64 -2.54 -18.43 2.88
N LYS A 65 -1.60 -19.04 2.15
CA LYS A 65 -1.28 -20.46 2.33
C LYS A 65 -0.45 -20.67 3.59
#